data_AF-A0A4Q3D957-F1
#
_entry.id   AF-A0A4Q3D957-F1
#
_cell.length_a   1.000
_cell.length_b   1.000
_cell.length_c   1.000
_cell.angle_alpha   90.00
_cell.angle_beta   90.00
_cell.angle_gamma   90.00
#
_symmetry.space_group_name_H-M   'P 1'
#
loop_
_entity.id
_entity.type
_entity.pdbx_description
1 polymer ?
#
loop_
_entity_poly.entity_id
_entity_poly.type
_entity_poly.pdbx_seq_one_letter_code
_entity_poly.pdbx_strand_id
1 'polypeptide(L)'
;PGSDFFKVMEKEIGHLPFIAEDLGEITPEVYALRDEFKLPGMKVLQFAFGDDMAQSIHIPHNYPVNCYTYTGTHDNNTLIGWFENEADAQNLKRLKQYTGKKISAENLNWTLIELAYASVAKTVMMPMQDIFGEDEKARMNTPASTNLNWSWRMLPGNLNKQLQKKLKKMALFYNRA
;
A
#
# COMPACT_ATOMS: atom_id res chain seq x y z
N PRO A 1 16.72 20.35 10.11
CA PRO A 1 17.42 19.46 11.07
C PRO A 1 17.30 18.02 10.54
N GLY A 2 18.37 17.48 9.96
CA GLY A 2 18.39 16.13 9.39
C GLY A 2 18.84 15.11 10.43
N SER A 3 20.00 14.49 10.21
CA SER A 3 20.55 13.44 11.06
C SER A 3 20.71 13.84 12.53
N ASP A 4 20.97 15.12 12.83
CA ASP A 4 21.11 15.60 14.21
C ASP A 4 19.85 15.35 15.06
N PHE A 5 18.65 15.46 14.47
CA PHE A 5 17.40 15.17 15.16
C PHE A 5 17.31 13.69 15.53
N PHE A 6 17.55 12.80 14.56
CA PHE A 6 17.45 11.36 14.78
C PHE A 6 18.54 10.83 15.72
N LYS A 7 19.75 11.41 15.72
CA LYS A 7 20.80 11.08 16.70
C LYS A 7 20.38 11.43 18.13
N VAL A 8 19.74 12.58 18.33
CA VAL A 8 19.20 12.95 19.65
C VAL A 8 18.08 11.98 20.04
N MET A 9 17.15 11.68 19.13
CA MET A 9 16.07 10.74 19.41
C MET A 9 16.61 9.35 19.80
N GLU A 10 17.54 8.79 19.03
CA GLU A 10 18.11 7.48 19.32
C GLU A 10 18.81 7.46 20.69
N LYS A 11 19.48 8.55 21.07
CA LYS A 11 20.08 8.70 22.39
C LYS A 11 19.04 8.74 23.52
N GLU A 12 17.94 9.47 23.34
CA GLU A 12 16.95 9.69 24.40
C GLU A 12 15.97 8.52 24.56
N ILE A 13 15.60 7.83 23.47
CA ILE A 13 14.58 6.75 23.49
C ILE A 13 15.11 5.37 23.09
N GLY A 14 16.41 5.24 22.79
CA GLY A 14 17.14 3.99 22.57
C GLY A 14 16.83 3.24 21.27
N HIS A 15 15.70 3.51 20.64
CA HIS A 15 15.30 2.98 19.33
C HIS A 15 14.42 4.00 18.61
N LEU A 16 14.32 3.87 17.29
CA LEU A 16 13.53 4.77 16.44
C LEU A 16 12.28 4.04 15.92
N PRO A 17 11.13 4.11 16.61
CA PRO A 17 9.90 3.39 16.22
C PRO A 17 9.14 4.12 15.09
N PHE A 18 9.86 4.61 14.08
CA PHE A 18 9.30 5.42 13.01
C PHE A 18 9.13 4.62 11.72
N ILE A 19 8.12 5.00 10.94
CA ILE A 19 7.95 4.63 9.55
C ILE A 19 8.04 5.92 8.77
N ALA A 20 8.91 5.98 7.75
CA ALA A 20 9.00 7.13 6.88
C ALA A 20 7.85 7.07 5.87
N GLU A 21 6.97 8.06 5.91
CA GLU A 21 6.11 8.35 4.76
C GLU A 21 7.00 9.03 3.71
N ASP A 22 7.41 8.24 2.73
CA ASP A 22 8.35 8.61 1.68
C ASP A 22 7.72 8.43 0.29
N LEU A 23 6.51 8.97 0.11
CA LEU A 23 5.80 9.03 -1.16
C LEU A 23 5.89 10.43 -1.81
N GLY A 24 5.69 10.50 -3.12
CA GLY A 24 5.71 11.75 -3.89
C GLY A 24 7.10 12.13 -4.41
N GLU A 25 7.29 13.41 -4.74
CA GLU A 25 8.57 13.93 -5.24
C GLU A 25 9.58 14.04 -4.10
N ILE A 26 10.43 13.02 -3.99
CA ILE A 26 11.41 12.90 -2.92
C ILE A 26 12.81 12.86 -3.52
N THR A 27 13.71 13.63 -2.90
CA THR A 27 15.09 13.75 -3.35
C THR A 27 15.97 12.61 -2.81
N PRO A 28 17.10 12.29 -3.48
CA PRO A 28 18.04 11.29 -2.99
C PRO A 28 18.51 11.50 -1.54
N GLU A 29 18.58 12.76 -1.08
CA GLU A 29 19.00 13.11 0.28
C GLU A 29 18.00 12.62 1.34
N VAL A 30 16.71 12.60 1.03
CA VAL A 30 15.68 12.08 1.94
C VAL A 30 15.81 10.56 2.07
N TYR A 31 16.07 9.86 0.96
CA TYR A 31 16.34 8.42 1.00
C TYR A 31 17.62 8.11 1.78
N ALA A 32 18.69 8.89 1.57
CA ALA A 32 19.92 8.75 2.32
C ALA A 32 19.70 8.95 3.83
N LEU A 33 18.90 9.94 4.23
CA LEU A 33 18.56 10.17 5.63
C LEU A 33 17.72 9.02 6.22
N ARG A 34 16.69 8.55 5.50
CA ARG A 34 15.89 7.38 5.90
C ARG A 34 16.80 6.16 6.13
N ASP A 35 17.70 5.91 5.19
CA ASP A 35 18.57 4.73 5.19
C ASP A 35 19.69 4.80 6.24
N GLU A 36 20.22 6.01 6.53
CA GLU A 36 21.18 6.26 7.62
C GLU A 36 20.64 5.72 8.96
N PHE A 37 19.36 5.97 9.23
CA PHE A 37 18.68 5.54 10.46
C PHE A 37 17.88 4.24 10.30
N LYS A 38 18.04 3.54 9.16
CA LYS A 38 17.38 2.27 8.83
C LYS A 38 15.85 2.31 9.01
N LEU A 39 15.25 3.47 8.76
CA LEU A 39 13.81 3.64 8.88
C LEU A 39 13.12 2.92 7.71
N PRO A 40 12.06 2.13 7.94
CA PRO A 40 11.30 1.54 6.86
C PRO A 40 10.52 2.62 6.09
N GLY A 41 10.58 2.55 4.76
CA GLY A 41 9.74 3.37 3.87
C GLY A 41 8.42 2.70 3.50
N MET A 42 7.61 3.39 2.71
CA MET A 42 6.29 2.98 2.22
C MET A 42 6.31 2.67 0.73
N LYS A 43 5.67 1.56 0.34
CA LYS A 43 5.43 1.18 -1.07
C LYS A 43 3.93 1.05 -1.32
N VAL A 44 3.40 1.72 -2.34
CA VAL A 44 1.96 1.73 -2.64
C VAL A 44 1.70 1.07 -4.00
N LEU A 45 1.03 -0.09 -3.99
CA LEU A 45 0.84 -0.90 -5.20
C LEU A 45 0.04 -0.20 -6.30
N GLN A 46 -0.90 0.70 -5.97
CA GLN A 46 -1.60 1.49 -7.00
C GLN A 46 -0.65 2.30 -7.89
N PHE A 47 0.53 2.67 -7.40
CA PHE A 47 1.53 3.41 -8.17
C PHE A 47 2.49 2.51 -8.98
N ALA A 48 2.34 1.19 -8.89
CA ALA A 48 3.33 0.25 -9.43
C ALA A 48 3.25 0.05 -10.95
N PHE A 49 2.07 0.27 -11.56
CA PHE A 49 1.76 -0.20 -12.91
C PHE A 49 1.82 0.89 -13.98
N GLY A 50 2.59 1.96 -13.74
CA GLY A 50 2.87 3.03 -14.70
C GLY A 50 3.73 2.61 -15.88
N ASP A 51 4.12 3.57 -16.72
CA ASP A 51 4.99 3.34 -17.88
C ASP A 51 6.39 2.83 -17.48
N ASP A 52 6.84 3.22 -16.29
CA ASP A 52 8.09 2.84 -15.64
C ASP A 52 7.96 1.58 -14.75
N MET A 53 6.90 0.77 -14.89
CA MET A 53 6.59 -0.35 -13.98
C MET A 53 7.80 -1.22 -13.62
N ALA A 54 8.70 -1.51 -14.58
CA ALA A 54 9.87 -2.36 -14.33
C ALA A 54 10.93 -1.72 -13.41
N GLN A 55 10.99 -0.38 -13.38
CA GLN A 55 11.92 0.39 -12.54
C GLN A 55 11.23 1.03 -11.34
N SER A 56 9.89 1.08 -11.33
CA SER A 56 9.10 1.68 -10.27
C SER A 56 9.53 1.14 -8.90
N ILE A 57 9.74 2.02 -7.94
CA ILE A 57 10.01 1.62 -6.55
C ILE A 57 8.80 0.91 -5.92
N HIS A 58 7.61 1.08 -6.52
CA HIS A 58 6.34 0.57 -6.02
C HIS A 58 5.97 -0.82 -6.56
N ILE A 59 6.75 -1.40 -7.48
CA ILE A 59 6.54 -2.78 -7.95
C ILE A 59 7.21 -3.81 -7.01
N PRO A 60 6.55 -4.94 -6.66
CA PRO A 60 7.05 -5.88 -5.65
C PRO A 60 8.46 -6.44 -5.86
N HIS A 61 8.90 -6.64 -7.11
CA HIS A 61 10.23 -7.18 -7.37
C HIS A 61 11.36 -6.18 -7.08
N ASN A 62 11.04 -4.90 -6.90
CA ASN A 62 11.99 -3.85 -6.50
C ASN A 62 11.92 -3.51 -5.01
N TYR A 63 11.11 -4.22 -4.21
CA TYR A 63 10.99 -3.91 -2.79
C TYR A 63 12.25 -4.29 -2.01
N PRO A 64 12.77 -3.41 -1.13
CA PRO A 64 13.64 -3.84 -0.06
C PRO A 64 12.82 -4.58 1.00
N VAL A 65 13.46 -5.44 1.81
CA VAL A 65 12.77 -6.12 2.92
C VAL A 65 12.28 -5.10 3.96
N ASN A 66 13.07 -4.07 4.26
CA ASN A 66 12.74 -3.05 5.27
C ASN A 66 11.77 -1.99 4.72
N CYS A 67 10.55 -2.41 4.37
CA CYS A 67 9.49 -1.49 3.97
C CYS A 67 8.11 -1.99 4.44
N TYR A 68 7.14 -1.08 4.36
CA TYR A 68 5.73 -1.33 4.52
C TYR A 68 5.09 -1.23 3.15
N THR A 69 4.46 -2.30 2.68
CA THR A 69 3.67 -2.25 1.45
C THR A 69 2.20 -1.99 1.77
N TYR A 70 1.57 -1.19 0.91
CA TYR A 70 0.18 -0.81 0.95
C TYR A 70 -0.46 -1.16 -0.39
N THR A 71 -1.72 -1.59 -0.41
CA THR A 71 -2.50 -1.63 -1.65
C THR A 71 -2.79 -0.20 -2.12
N GLY A 72 -3.33 0.61 -1.21
CA GLY A 72 -3.51 2.05 -1.27
C GLY A 72 -3.41 2.64 0.14
N THR A 73 -3.29 3.96 0.25
CA THR A 73 -3.40 4.70 1.51
C THR A 73 -4.82 5.27 1.68
N HIS A 74 -5.04 6.08 2.70
CA HIS A 74 -6.32 6.79 2.88
C HIS A 74 -6.53 7.93 1.86
N ASP A 75 -5.45 8.45 1.28
CA ASP A 75 -5.49 9.50 0.25
C ASP A 75 -5.73 8.95 -1.16
N ASN A 76 -5.56 7.64 -1.31
CA ASN A 76 -5.84 6.93 -2.53
C ASN A 76 -7.33 6.59 -2.65
N ASN A 77 -7.79 6.38 -3.88
CA ASN A 77 -9.06 5.72 -4.13
C ASN A 77 -9.01 4.27 -3.60
N THR A 78 -10.17 3.62 -3.45
CA THR A 78 -10.17 2.16 -3.21
C THR A 78 -9.59 1.43 -4.41
N LEU A 79 -9.17 0.17 -4.28
CA LEU A 79 -8.69 -0.58 -5.45
C LEU A 79 -9.74 -0.69 -6.55
N ILE A 80 -11.01 -0.87 -6.19
CA ILE A 80 -12.10 -0.95 -7.18
C ILE A 80 -12.34 0.42 -7.81
N GLY A 81 -12.41 1.49 -7.01
CA GLY A 81 -12.57 2.85 -7.54
C GLY A 81 -11.41 3.27 -8.44
N TRP A 82 -10.17 2.94 -8.05
CA TRP A 82 -8.98 3.14 -8.88
C TRP A 82 -9.10 2.40 -10.22
N PHE A 83 -9.50 1.13 -10.22
CA PHE A 83 -9.65 0.35 -11.45
C PHE A 83 -10.74 0.86 -12.38
N GLU A 84 -11.86 1.33 -11.82
CA GLU A 84 -13.01 1.78 -12.60
C GLU A 84 -12.81 3.20 -13.15
N ASN A 85 -12.14 4.07 -12.40
CA ASN A 85 -12.17 5.52 -12.66
C ASN A 85 -10.79 6.16 -12.89
N GLU A 86 -9.68 5.53 -12.48
CA GLU A 86 -8.35 6.16 -12.51
C GLU A 86 -7.31 5.38 -13.34
N ALA A 87 -7.39 4.04 -13.35
CA ALA A 87 -6.44 3.18 -14.07
C ALA A 87 -6.74 3.18 -15.58
N ASP A 88 -5.73 3.49 -16.38
CA ASP A 88 -5.86 3.43 -17.84
C ASP A 88 -5.68 2.01 -18.39
N ALA A 89 -6.00 1.83 -19.67
CA ALA A 89 -5.87 0.54 -20.35
C ALA A 89 -4.43 -0.03 -20.33
N GLN A 90 -3.40 0.82 -20.28
CA GLN A 90 -2.01 0.39 -20.21
C GLN A 90 -1.64 -0.07 -18.80
N ASN A 91 -2.10 0.61 -17.74
CA ASN A 91 -1.97 0.15 -16.36
C ASN A 91 -2.55 -1.25 -16.20
N LEU A 92 -3.78 -1.46 -16.70
CA LEU A 92 -4.46 -2.75 -16.60
C LEU A 92 -3.77 -3.84 -17.43
N LYS A 93 -3.25 -3.50 -18.61
CA LYS A 93 -2.46 -4.42 -19.44
C LYS A 93 -1.19 -4.86 -18.72
N ARG A 94 -0.46 -3.93 -18.09
CA ARG A 94 0.75 -4.20 -17.31
C ARG A 94 0.45 -5.04 -16.08
N LEU A 95 -0.59 -4.71 -15.33
CA LEU A 95 -1.06 -5.50 -14.19
C LEU A 95 -1.39 -6.95 -14.59
N LYS A 96 -2.10 -7.14 -15.71
CA LYS A 96 -2.42 -8.46 -16.27
C LYS A 96 -1.16 -9.24 -16.63
N GLN A 97 -0.19 -8.59 -17.28
CA GLN A 97 1.09 -9.21 -17.64
C GLN A 97 1.91 -9.59 -16.40
N TYR A 98 1.98 -8.69 -15.41
CA TYR A 98 2.75 -8.89 -14.19
C TYR A 98 2.19 -10.02 -13.32
N THR A 99 0.86 -10.10 -13.21
CA THR A 99 0.20 -11.13 -12.38
C THR A 99 -0.04 -12.44 -13.12
N GLY A 100 0.00 -12.43 -14.46
CA GLY A 100 -0.41 -13.56 -15.29
C GLY A 100 -1.90 -13.91 -15.18
N LYS A 101 -2.73 -13.07 -14.54
CA LYS A 101 -4.15 -13.31 -14.27
C LYS A 101 -5.04 -12.48 -15.18
N LYS A 102 -6.22 -12.99 -15.53
CA LYS A 102 -7.29 -12.14 -16.09
C LYS A 102 -7.80 -11.22 -14.98
N ILE A 103 -7.82 -9.92 -15.23
CA ILE A 103 -8.24 -8.91 -14.25
C ILE A 103 -9.66 -8.42 -14.58
N SER A 104 -10.50 -8.35 -13.55
CA SER A 104 -11.84 -7.75 -13.58
C SER A 104 -12.14 -7.08 -12.24
N ALA A 105 -13.17 -6.24 -12.18
CA ALA A 105 -13.61 -5.62 -10.92
C ALA A 105 -13.89 -6.67 -9.82
N GLU A 106 -14.41 -7.85 -10.17
CA GLU A 106 -14.73 -8.93 -9.23
C GLU A 106 -13.51 -9.55 -8.52
N ASN A 107 -12.32 -9.48 -9.13
CA ASN A 107 -11.13 -10.18 -8.63
C ASN A 107 -9.93 -9.28 -8.34
N LEU A 108 -9.99 -8.01 -8.76
CA LEU A 108 -8.88 -7.09 -8.70
C LEU A 108 -8.36 -6.91 -7.28
N ASN A 109 -9.25 -6.59 -6.33
CA ASN A 109 -8.87 -6.28 -4.96
C ASN A 109 -8.10 -7.44 -4.33
N TRP A 110 -8.62 -8.66 -4.43
CA TRP A 110 -7.94 -9.85 -3.90
C TRP A 110 -6.69 -10.22 -4.69
N THR A 111 -6.63 -9.91 -5.99
CA THR A 111 -5.40 -10.09 -6.78
C THR A 111 -4.27 -9.20 -6.28
N LEU A 112 -4.55 -7.93 -5.99
CA LEU A 112 -3.54 -6.99 -5.48
C LEU A 112 -3.23 -7.23 -4.00
N ILE A 113 -4.21 -7.63 -3.18
CA ILE A 113 -3.98 -8.06 -1.80
C ILE A 113 -3.05 -9.28 -1.78
N GLU A 114 -3.30 -10.31 -2.60
CA GLU A 114 -2.40 -11.45 -2.73
C GLU A 114 -0.99 -11.03 -3.17
N LEU A 115 -0.89 -10.07 -4.09
CA LEU A 115 0.40 -9.57 -4.55
C LEU A 115 1.16 -8.84 -3.43
N ALA A 116 0.46 -8.05 -2.60
CA ALA A 116 1.06 -7.40 -1.43
C ALA A 116 1.60 -8.44 -0.43
N TYR A 117 0.80 -9.46 -0.12
CA TYR A 117 1.21 -10.57 0.76
C TYR A 117 2.40 -11.36 0.19
N ALA A 118 2.45 -11.58 -1.12
CA ALA A 118 3.52 -12.31 -1.77
C ALA A 118 4.85 -11.55 -1.86
N SER A 119 4.84 -10.23 -1.61
CA SER A 119 6.04 -9.39 -1.69
C SER A 119 7.07 -9.72 -0.60
N VAL A 120 8.27 -9.18 -0.71
CA VAL A 120 9.33 -9.30 0.32
C VAL A 120 9.22 -8.25 1.43
N ALA A 121 8.25 -7.33 1.36
CA ALA A 121 8.06 -6.29 2.37
C ALA A 121 7.87 -6.91 3.76
N LYS A 122 8.52 -6.34 4.78
CA LYS A 122 8.41 -6.80 6.17
C LYS A 122 6.97 -6.71 6.69
N THR A 123 6.25 -5.65 6.31
CA THR A 123 4.87 -5.44 6.75
C THR A 123 3.95 -5.19 5.55
N VAL A 124 2.76 -5.78 5.58
CA VAL A 124 1.70 -5.57 4.59
C VAL A 124 0.53 -4.88 5.28
N MET A 125 0.15 -3.72 4.77
CA MET A 125 -0.93 -2.88 5.26
C MET A 125 -2.00 -2.76 4.17
N MET A 126 -3.28 -2.82 4.52
CA MET A 126 -4.36 -2.69 3.54
C MET A 126 -5.52 -1.92 4.16
N PRO A 127 -6.12 -0.97 3.43
CA PRO A 127 -7.40 -0.38 3.80
C PRO A 127 -8.49 -1.45 3.92
N MET A 128 -9.41 -1.26 4.86
CA MET A 128 -10.55 -2.18 5.02
C MET A 128 -11.48 -2.16 3.80
N GLN A 129 -11.56 -1.02 3.11
CA GLN A 129 -12.33 -0.86 1.87
C GLN A 129 -11.86 -1.83 0.78
N ASP A 130 -10.54 -2.03 0.65
CA ASP A 130 -9.96 -2.97 -0.32
C ASP A 130 -10.29 -4.41 0.05
N ILE A 131 -10.25 -4.74 1.35
CA ILE A 131 -10.61 -6.07 1.86
C ILE A 131 -12.08 -6.39 1.55
N PHE A 132 -12.96 -5.39 1.67
CA PHE A 132 -14.38 -5.52 1.35
C PHE A 132 -14.68 -5.43 -0.16
N GLY A 133 -13.75 -4.91 -0.96
CA GLY A 133 -13.95 -4.68 -2.39
C GLY A 133 -14.94 -3.56 -2.66
N GLU A 134 -14.91 -2.49 -1.86
CA GLU A 134 -15.81 -1.34 -2.02
C GLU A 134 -15.35 -0.41 -3.14
N ASP A 135 -16.32 0.27 -3.78
CA ASP A 135 -16.10 1.23 -4.86
C ASP A 135 -15.59 2.60 -4.35
N GLU A 136 -15.46 3.58 -5.26
CA GLU A 136 -14.98 4.93 -4.93
C GLU A 136 -15.82 5.65 -3.86
N LYS A 137 -17.09 5.30 -3.65
CA LYS A 137 -17.91 5.93 -2.60
C LYS A 137 -17.37 5.66 -1.20
N ALA A 138 -16.50 4.65 -1.05
CA ALA A 138 -15.83 4.32 0.18
C ALA A 138 -14.42 4.96 0.33
N ARG A 139 -14.00 5.78 -0.64
CA ARG A 139 -12.73 6.54 -0.56
C ARG A 139 -12.69 7.36 0.73
N MET A 140 -11.59 7.25 1.47
CA MET A 140 -11.46 7.91 2.78
C MET A 140 -11.19 9.41 2.62
N ASN A 141 -10.23 9.77 1.77
CA ASN A 141 -9.88 11.16 1.51
C ASN A 141 -9.55 11.37 0.03
N THR A 142 -9.98 12.51 -0.50
CA THR A 142 -9.51 13.07 -1.76
C THR A 142 -8.65 14.29 -1.43
N PRO A 143 -7.32 14.22 -1.59
CA PRO A 143 -6.43 15.36 -1.34
C PRO A 143 -6.88 16.62 -2.08
N ALA A 144 -6.70 17.78 -1.44
CA ALA A 144 -7.16 19.09 -1.91
C ALA A 144 -8.68 19.27 -2.11
N SER A 145 -9.52 18.27 -1.78
CA SER A 145 -10.97 18.43 -1.68
C SER A 145 -11.37 18.93 -0.28
N THR A 146 -12.44 19.71 -0.21
CA THR A 146 -13.06 20.15 1.06
C THR A 146 -14.31 19.36 1.45
N ASN A 147 -14.79 18.47 0.58
CA ASN A 147 -16.09 17.81 0.74
C ASN A 147 -15.93 16.28 0.85
N LEU A 148 -16.76 15.68 1.72
CA LEU A 148 -16.97 14.22 1.86
C LEU A 148 -15.76 13.37 2.30
N ASN A 149 -14.68 13.98 2.77
CA ASN A 149 -13.54 13.28 3.34
C ASN A 149 -13.81 12.77 4.77
N TRP A 150 -13.07 11.75 5.20
CA TRP A 150 -13.02 11.22 6.57
C TRP A 150 -14.36 10.70 7.11
N SER A 151 -15.27 10.35 6.20
CA SER A 151 -16.67 10.01 6.52
C SER A 151 -16.98 8.52 6.42
N TRP A 152 -16.10 7.73 5.79
CA TRP A 152 -16.31 6.29 5.63
C TRP A 152 -16.31 5.58 6.98
N ARG A 153 -17.23 4.63 7.13
CA ARG A 153 -17.36 3.80 8.34
C ARG A 153 -17.66 2.37 7.95
N MET A 154 -16.92 1.44 8.54
CA MET A 154 -17.26 0.01 8.46
C MET A 154 -18.61 -0.24 9.12
N LEU A 155 -19.51 -0.93 8.41
CA LEU A 155 -20.80 -1.34 8.95
C LEU A 155 -20.65 -2.53 9.91
N PRO A 156 -21.47 -2.62 10.96
CA PRO A 156 -21.54 -3.81 11.81
C PRO A 156 -21.79 -5.07 10.98
N GLY A 157 -20.97 -6.10 11.18
CA GLY A 157 -21.11 -7.39 10.49
C GLY A 157 -20.30 -7.54 9.19
N ASN A 158 -19.73 -6.45 8.63
CA ASN A 158 -18.88 -6.56 7.43
C ASN A 158 -17.68 -7.50 7.67
N LEU A 159 -17.03 -7.42 8.84
CA LEU A 159 -15.97 -8.33 9.25
C LEU A 159 -16.52 -9.67 9.77
N ASN A 160 -17.16 -10.43 8.89
CA ASN A 160 -17.77 -11.72 9.23
C ASN A 160 -16.73 -12.85 9.38
N LYS A 161 -17.16 -14.00 9.92
CA LYS A 161 -16.29 -15.17 10.15
C LYS A 161 -15.64 -15.72 8.87
N GLN A 162 -16.31 -15.62 7.72
CA GLN A 162 -15.76 -16.12 6.46
C GLN A 162 -14.58 -15.26 6.00
N LEU A 163 -14.72 -13.94 6.09
CA LEU A 163 -13.66 -13.01 5.76
C LEU A 163 -12.46 -13.13 6.71
N GLN A 164 -12.71 -13.24 8.02
CA GLN A 164 -11.65 -13.49 9.01
C GLN A 164 -10.88 -14.77 8.69
N LYS A 165 -11.57 -15.86 8.31
CA LYS A 165 -10.93 -17.11 7.87
C LYS A 165 -10.10 -16.92 6.60
N LYS A 166 -10.58 -16.15 5.63
CA LYS A 166 -9.84 -15.84 4.39
C LYS A 166 -8.55 -15.08 4.69
N LEU A 167 -8.63 -14.01 5.48
CA LEU A 167 -7.46 -13.22 5.90
C LEU A 167 -6.46 -14.08 6.69
N LYS A 168 -6.92 -14.87 7.66
CA LYS A 168 -6.05 -15.80 8.40
C LYS A 168 -5.36 -16.82 7.49
N LYS A 169 -6.09 -17.38 6.52
CA LYS A 169 -5.51 -18.31 5.54
C LYS A 169 -4.41 -17.65 4.72
N MET A 170 -4.62 -16.41 4.28
CA MET A 170 -3.59 -15.66 3.53
C MET A 170 -2.36 -15.36 4.38
N ALA A 171 -2.55 -14.87 5.60
CA ALA A 171 -1.46 -14.63 6.53
C ALA A 171 -0.63 -15.89 6.79
N LEU A 172 -1.28 -17.03 7.03
CA LEU A 172 -0.57 -18.31 7.20
C LEU A 172 0.14 -18.76 5.92
N PHE A 173 -0.52 -18.65 4.76
CA PHE A 173 0.04 -19.12 3.48
C PHE A 173 1.31 -18.37 3.08
N TYR A 174 1.36 -17.06 3.32
CA TYR A 174 2.52 -16.22 2.99
C TYR A 174 3.48 -16.00 4.18
N ASN A 175 3.30 -16.74 5.28
CA ASN A 175 4.12 -16.64 6.50
C ASN A 175 4.17 -15.22 7.12
N ARG A 176 2.98 -14.66 7.36
CA ARG A 176 2.72 -13.32 7.93
C ARG A 176 1.74 -13.36 9.11
N ALA A 177 1.62 -14.52 9.77
CA ALA A 177 0.70 -14.76 10.89
C ALA A 177 1.38 -14.60 12.25
#